data_AF-A0A0V1H1H7-F1
#
_entry.id   AF-A0A0V1H1H7-F1
#
_cell.length_a   1.000
_cell.length_b   1.000
_cell.length_c   1.000
_cell.angle_alpha   90.00
_cell.angle_beta   90.00
_cell.angle_gamma   90.00
#
_symmetry.space_group_name_H-M   'P 1'
#
loop_
_entity.id
_entity.type
_entity.pdbx_description
1 polymer ?
#
loop_
_entity_poly.entity_id
_entity_poly.type
_entity_poly.pdbx_seq_one_letter_code
_entity_poly.pdbx_strand_id
1 'polypeptide(L)'
;MRTISINTAAAAIENTDKVENVDDFHGNEQLLQNNNAGRGPCYVKLISSDCHEFIVPLDMALAASGTIKAMLAGMMHSSESDTFTIRFREIPSRILQKVVHYFQYRTFYSNSSTEIPHFPIPRHLALQMLMAATFLDC
;
A
#
# COMPACT_ATOMS: atom_id res chain seq x y z
N MET A 1 42.80 0.85 -56.78
CA MET A 1 42.06 -0.43 -56.83
C MET A 1 41.32 -0.57 -55.50
N ARG A 2 39.98 -0.52 -55.53
CA ARG A 2 39.12 -0.56 -54.33
C ARG A 2 38.79 -2.01 -53.95
N THR A 3 38.55 -2.21 -52.66
CA THR A 3 38.64 -3.45 -51.90
C THR A 3 37.46 -4.42 -52.08
N ILE A 4 37.84 -5.71 -52.06
CA ILE A 4 37.17 -7.01 -51.86
C ILE A 4 35.88 -6.94 -50.99
N SER A 5 34.72 -7.31 -51.53
CA SER A 5 34.01 -8.63 -51.51
C SER A 5 33.24 -8.93 -50.21
N ILE A 6 31.90 -9.01 -50.31
CA ILE A 6 30.99 -9.53 -49.28
C ILE A 6 30.31 -10.80 -49.80
N ASN A 7 30.48 -11.93 -49.09
CA ASN A 7 29.84 -13.21 -49.38
C ASN A 7 28.60 -13.44 -48.50
N THR A 8 27.44 -13.53 -49.15
CA THR A 8 26.49 -14.66 -49.18
C THR A 8 26.43 -15.70 -48.03
N ALA A 9 25.27 -15.69 -47.35
CA ALA A 9 24.32 -16.76 -46.96
C ALA A 9 24.68 -18.02 -46.09
N ALA A 10 23.80 -18.22 -45.08
CA ALA A 10 23.03 -19.44 -44.72
C ALA A 10 23.57 -20.55 -43.76
N ALA A 11 22.83 -20.70 -42.64
CA ALA A 11 22.18 -21.91 -42.07
C ALA A 11 22.85 -22.84 -41.01
N ALA A 12 21.99 -23.20 -40.02
CA ALA A 12 21.86 -24.41 -39.15
C ALA A 12 22.87 -24.64 -37.97
N ILE A 13 22.46 -24.51 -36.69
CA ILE A 13 21.82 -25.45 -35.71
C ILE A 13 22.78 -26.50 -35.10
N GLU A 14 23.02 -26.45 -33.77
CA GLU A 14 22.82 -27.59 -32.84
C GLU A 14 22.80 -27.16 -31.35
N ASN A 15 21.90 -27.81 -30.58
CA ASN A 15 21.61 -27.65 -29.14
C ASN A 15 22.63 -28.37 -28.24
N THR A 16 22.81 -27.96 -26.97
CA THR A 16 22.31 -28.70 -25.77
C THR A 16 22.77 -28.10 -24.43
N ASP A 17 21.78 -28.01 -23.53
CA ASP A 17 21.79 -28.20 -22.07
C ASP A 17 22.52 -27.22 -21.13
N LYS A 18 21.75 -26.43 -20.37
CA LYS A 18 21.23 -26.85 -19.05
C LYS A 18 20.21 -25.85 -18.47
N VAL A 19 19.13 -26.43 -17.96
CA VAL A 19 18.01 -25.83 -17.24
C VAL A 19 18.41 -25.58 -15.79
N GLU A 20 18.20 -24.36 -15.29
CA GLU A 20 17.84 -24.13 -13.89
C GLU A 20 16.61 -23.24 -13.83
N ASN A 21 15.66 -23.68 -13.02
CA ASN A 21 14.26 -23.28 -12.99
C ASN A 21 14.10 -21.79 -12.68
N VAL A 22 13.42 -21.06 -13.57
CA VAL A 22 12.80 -19.79 -13.20
C VAL A 22 11.48 -20.16 -12.55
N ASP A 23 11.39 -20.01 -11.23
CA ASP A 23 10.12 -20.11 -10.52
C ASP A 23 9.13 -19.13 -11.16
N ASP A 24 8.06 -19.69 -11.73
CA ASP A 24 6.89 -18.96 -12.21
C ASP A 24 6.33 -18.13 -11.05
N PHE A 25 6.69 -16.85 -11.00
CA PHE A 25 6.12 -15.91 -10.04
C PHE A 25 4.73 -15.49 -10.54
N HIS A 26 3.76 -16.40 -10.42
CA HIS A 26 2.35 -16.03 -10.32
C HIS A 26 2.14 -15.38 -8.95
N GLY A 27 2.42 -14.07 -8.88
CA GLY A 27 2.42 -13.29 -7.65
C GLY A 27 2.01 -11.83 -7.85
N ASN A 28 0.79 -11.63 -8.34
CA ASN A 28 -0.09 -10.50 -7.97
C ASN A 28 0.27 -9.09 -8.50
N GLU A 29 0.45 -8.90 -9.81
CA GLU A 29 0.50 -7.56 -10.43
C GLU A 29 -0.90 -6.89 -10.62
N GLN A 30 -1.77 -6.87 -9.62
CA GLN A 30 -3.09 -6.22 -9.74
C GLN A 30 -3.60 -5.54 -8.48
N LEU A 31 -2.84 -4.61 -7.89
CA LEU A 31 -3.45 -3.66 -6.97
C LEU A 31 -3.13 -2.23 -7.41
N LEU A 32 -4.06 -1.73 -8.24
CA LEU A 32 -4.43 -0.32 -8.39
C LEU A 32 -3.62 0.52 -9.38
N GLN A 33 -3.51 0.02 -10.62
CA GLN A 33 -3.30 0.92 -11.75
C GLN A 33 -4.57 1.77 -11.97
N ASN A 34 -4.45 3.05 -11.67
CA ASN A 34 -5.43 4.11 -11.77
C ASN A 34 -6.21 4.09 -13.10
N ASN A 35 -7.55 3.94 -13.02
CA ASN A 35 -8.56 4.48 -13.95
C ASN A 35 -9.95 4.18 -13.38
N ASN A 36 -10.70 5.22 -13.01
CA ASN A 36 -12.03 5.16 -12.39
C ASN A 36 -13.10 4.61 -13.35
N ALA A 37 -13.10 3.30 -13.58
CA ALA A 37 -14.18 2.59 -14.25
C ALA A 37 -14.36 1.21 -13.59
N GLY A 38 -15.13 1.17 -12.51
CA GLY A 38 -15.59 -0.08 -11.89
C GLY A 38 -14.79 -0.64 -10.71
N ARG A 39 -13.79 0.09 -10.20
CA ARG A 39 -13.12 -0.24 -8.92
C ARG A 39 -13.81 0.51 -7.78
N GLY A 40 -13.96 -0.15 -6.62
CA GLY A 40 -14.48 0.44 -5.39
C GLY A 40 -13.71 1.70 -4.92
N PRO A 41 -14.10 2.30 -3.79
CA PRO A 41 -13.63 3.63 -3.41
C PRO A 41 -12.09 3.69 -3.25
N CYS A 42 -11.47 4.73 -3.78
CA CYS A 42 -10.01 4.94 -3.70
C CYS A 42 -9.54 5.51 -2.36
N TYR A 43 -10.48 5.95 -1.52
CA TYR A 43 -10.22 6.61 -0.24
C TYR A 43 -11.12 6.04 0.85
N VAL A 44 -10.62 6.11 2.08
CA VAL A 44 -11.39 5.84 3.30
C VAL A 44 -11.50 7.13 4.12
N LYS A 45 -12.70 7.38 4.64
CA LYS A 45 -12.98 8.44 5.60
C LYS A 45 -12.85 7.89 7.01
N LEU A 46 -11.88 8.38 7.76
CA LEU A 46 -11.67 8.05 9.18
C LEU A 46 -12.22 9.20 10.04
N ILE A 47 -13.21 8.91 10.88
CA ILE A 47 -13.87 9.91 11.74
C ILE A 47 -13.44 9.67 13.18
N SER A 48 -12.83 10.69 13.78
CA SER A 48 -12.44 10.69 15.21
C SER A 48 -13.63 10.83 16.16
N SER A 49 -13.37 10.65 17.46
CA SER A 49 -14.39 10.73 18.51
C SER A 49 -15.01 12.12 18.64
N ASP A 50 -14.24 13.17 18.34
CA ASP A 50 -14.65 14.58 18.27
C ASP A 50 -15.09 15.01 16.86
N CYS A 51 -15.47 14.04 16.02
CA CYS A 51 -16.09 14.26 14.70
C CYS A 51 -15.19 14.93 13.65
N HIS A 52 -13.87 14.96 13.85
CA HIS A 52 -12.94 15.37 12.79
C HIS A 52 -12.78 14.25 11.76
N GLU A 53 -12.91 14.59 10.47
CA GLU A 53 -12.81 13.66 9.34
C GLU A 53 -11.44 13.71 8.68
N PHE A 54 -10.83 12.54 8.47
CA PHE A 54 -9.57 12.39 7.75
C PHE A 54 -9.81 11.56 6.50
N ILE A 55 -9.49 12.09 5.33
CA ILE A 55 -9.60 11.39 4.05
C ILE A 55 -8.23 10.81 3.71
N VAL A 56 -8.15 9.49 3.61
CA VAL A 56 -6.90 8.75 3.51
C VAL A 56 -6.94 7.82 2.29
N PRO A 57 -5.87 7.70 1.48
CA PRO A 57 -5.82 6.72 0.40
C PRO A 57 -6.07 5.31 0.93
N LEU A 58 -6.94 4.55 0.26
CA LEU A 58 -7.39 3.25 0.75
C LEU A 58 -6.21 2.29 0.97
N ASP A 59 -5.29 2.20 0.00
CA ASP A 59 -4.15 1.27 0.06
C ASP A 59 -3.22 1.58 1.22
N MET A 60 -3.02 2.87 1.49
CA MET A 60 -2.19 3.32 2.59
C MET A 60 -2.79 2.87 3.93
N ALA A 61 -4.10 3.03 4.11
CA ALA A 61 -4.78 2.61 5.32
C ALA A 61 -4.81 1.07 5.48
N LEU A 62 -5.04 0.34 4.39
CA LEU A 62 -5.05 -1.13 4.37
C LEU A 62 -3.67 -1.74 4.63
N ALA A 63 -2.61 -1.12 4.11
CA ALA A 63 -1.23 -1.56 4.32
C ALA A 63 -0.72 -1.24 5.73
N ALA A 64 -1.20 -0.15 6.33
CA ALA A 64 -0.73 0.32 7.61
C ALA A 64 -1.48 -0.25 8.81
N SER A 65 -2.75 -0.64 8.70
CA SER A 65 -3.57 -1.08 9.85
C SER A 65 -4.34 -2.37 9.58
N GLY A 66 -4.07 -3.41 10.40
CA GLY A 66 -4.80 -4.68 10.35
C GLY A 66 -6.26 -4.53 10.74
N THR A 67 -6.55 -3.71 11.76
CA THR A 67 -7.92 -3.47 12.22
C THR A 67 -8.76 -2.74 11.16
N ILE A 68 -8.23 -1.70 10.51
CA ILE A 68 -8.94 -1.00 9.44
C ILE A 68 -9.23 -1.96 8.29
N LYS A 69 -8.27 -2.81 7.91
CA LYS A 69 -8.47 -3.84 6.89
C LYS A 69 -9.60 -4.79 7.26
N ALA A 70 -9.66 -5.27 8.49
CA ALA A 70 -10.74 -6.15 8.97
C ALA A 70 -12.11 -5.44 8.97
N MET A 71 -12.16 -4.17 9.41
CA MET A 71 -13.41 -3.39 9.40
C MET A 71 -13.95 -3.15 7.99
N LEU A 72 -13.06 -2.90 7.02
CA LEU A 72 -13.45 -2.68 5.63
C LEU A 72 -13.82 -3.97 4.91
N ALA A 73 -13.19 -5.11 5.24
CA ALA A 73 -13.51 -6.40 4.63
C ALA A 73 -15.02 -6.72 4.71
N GLY A 74 -15.67 -6.43 5.84
CA GLY A 74 -17.12 -6.62 5.99
C GLY A 74 -17.96 -5.65 5.15
N MET A 75 -17.45 -4.47 4.84
CA MET A 75 -18.12 -3.42 4.06
C MET A 75 -17.94 -3.59 2.55
N MET A 76 -16.87 -4.24 2.10
CA MET A 76 -16.63 -4.47 0.66
C MET A 76 -17.65 -5.42 0.02
N HIS A 77 -18.39 -6.19 0.84
CA HIS A 77 -19.42 -7.11 0.37
C HIS A 77 -20.83 -6.49 0.36
N SER A 78 -21.02 -5.33 0.99
CA SER A 78 -22.31 -4.62 1.01
C SER A 78 -22.35 -3.57 -0.11
N SER A 79 -23.27 -3.74 -1.06
CA SER A 79 -23.47 -2.89 -2.24
C SER A 79 -24.04 -1.49 -1.97
N GLU A 80 -24.21 -1.11 -0.70
CA GLU A 80 -25.00 0.07 -0.29
C GLU A 80 -24.14 1.33 -0.07
N SER A 81 -22.81 1.23 -0.05
CA SER A 81 -21.93 2.35 0.27
C SER A 81 -20.86 2.59 -0.79
N ASP A 82 -21.00 3.68 -1.54
CA ASP A 82 -19.98 4.17 -2.48
C ASP A 82 -18.71 4.70 -1.79
N THR A 83 -18.69 4.78 -0.45
CA THR A 83 -17.59 5.36 0.30
C THR A 83 -17.30 4.57 1.57
N PHE A 84 -16.04 4.17 1.76
CA PHE A 84 -15.61 3.57 3.01
C PHE A 84 -15.51 4.61 4.11
N THR A 85 -16.28 4.43 5.18
CA THR A 85 -16.29 5.33 6.34
C THR A 85 -16.15 4.52 7.63
N ILE A 86 -15.16 4.86 8.44
CA ILE A 86 -14.92 4.25 9.75
C ILE A 86 -15.01 5.35 10.80
N ARG A 87 -15.80 5.12 11.84
CA ARG A 87 -15.90 6.02 13.00
C ARG A 87 -15.27 5.40 14.23
N PHE A 88 -14.26 6.07 14.78
CA PHE A 88 -13.61 5.72 16.03
C PHE A 88 -14.27 6.48 17.17
N ARG A 89 -14.90 5.75 18.10
CA ARG A 89 -15.58 6.36 19.26
C ARG A 89 -14.60 6.78 20.36
N GLU A 90 -13.41 6.19 20.39
CA GLU A 90 -12.45 6.34 21.49
C GLU A 90 -11.17 7.07 21.08
N ILE A 91 -10.95 7.29 19.78
CA ILE A 91 -9.73 7.94 19.26
C ILE A 91 -10.02 9.41 18.94
N PRO A 92 -9.48 10.38 19.71
CA PRO A 92 -9.67 11.81 19.43
C PRO A 92 -8.81 12.27 18.24
N SER A 93 -9.22 13.37 17.61
CA SER A 93 -8.60 13.95 16.40
C SER A 93 -7.09 14.13 16.50
N ARG A 94 -6.57 14.67 17.61
CA ARG A 94 -5.13 14.87 17.86
C ARG A 94 -4.31 13.58 17.79
N ILE A 95 -4.91 12.44 18.15
CA ILE A 95 -4.27 11.12 18.09
C ILE A 95 -4.45 10.54 16.70
N LEU A 96 -5.67 10.59 16.15
CA LEU A 96 -5.95 10.08 14.81
C LEU A 96 -5.12 10.80 13.73
N GLN A 97 -4.88 12.11 13.87
CA GLN A 97 -4.00 12.87 12.99
C GLN A 97 -2.57 12.30 13.00
N LYS A 98 -2.03 11.99 14.18
CA LYS A 98 -0.69 11.40 14.30
C LYS A 98 -0.65 9.98 13.76
N VAL A 99 -1.72 9.20 13.90
CA VAL A 99 -1.86 7.88 13.27
C VAL A 99 -1.85 8.01 11.73
N VAL A 100 -2.58 8.96 11.16
CA VAL A 100 -2.59 9.20 9.70
C VAL A 100 -1.21 9.62 9.20
N HIS A 101 -0.49 10.47 9.93
CA HIS A 101 0.90 10.79 9.61
C HIS A 101 1.79 9.54 9.69
N TYR A 102 1.57 8.65 10.66
CA TYR A 102 2.30 7.39 10.75
C TYR A 102 2.00 6.47 9.55
N PHE A 103 0.76 6.42 9.06
CA PHE A 103 0.43 5.65 7.86
C PHE A 103 1.23 6.13 6.64
N GLN A 104 1.31 7.44 6.43
CA GLN A 104 2.13 8.02 5.35
C GLN A 104 3.61 7.69 5.55
N TYR A 105 4.11 7.88 6.77
CA TYR A 105 5.50 7.58 7.13
C TYR A 105 5.84 6.10 6.86
N ARG A 106 5.01 5.17 7.33
CA ARG A 106 5.19 3.74 7.10
C ARG A 106 5.18 3.43 5.61
N THR A 107 4.18 3.88 4.87
CA THR A 107 4.09 3.63 3.43
C THR A 107 5.30 4.18 2.65
N PHE A 108 5.81 5.35 3.02
CA PHE A 108 6.99 5.94 2.36
C PHE A 108 8.28 5.17 2.68
N TYR A 109 8.45 4.70 3.93
CA TYR A 109 9.71 4.09 4.38
C TYR A 109 9.71 2.55 4.41
N SER A 110 8.59 1.85 4.23
CA SER A 110 8.52 0.38 4.34
C SER A 110 9.47 -0.37 3.42
N ASN A 111 9.78 0.17 2.24
CA ASN A 111 10.71 -0.43 1.27
C ASN A 111 11.81 0.55 0.84
N SER A 112 12.05 1.60 1.62
CA SER A 112 13.07 2.59 1.29
C SER A 112 14.46 2.11 1.70
N SER A 113 15.45 2.28 0.82
CA SER A 113 16.87 2.09 1.15
C SER A 113 17.52 3.36 1.72
N THR A 114 16.75 4.44 1.90
CA THR A 114 17.23 5.69 2.52
C THR A 114 17.29 5.55 4.04
N GLU A 115 18.04 6.43 4.68
CA GLU A 115 17.97 6.58 6.14
C GLU A 115 16.52 6.86 6.57
N ILE A 116 16.07 6.16 7.60
CA ILE A 116 14.71 6.24 8.13
C ILE A 116 14.70 7.32 9.22
N PRO A 117 14.01 8.46 9.03
CA PRO A 117 14.02 9.55 9.99
C PRO A 117 13.18 9.22 11.23
N HIS A 118 13.51 9.81 12.37
CA HIS A 118 12.74 9.62 13.59
C HIS A 118 11.32 10.20 13.46
N PHE A 119 10.28 9.40 13.75
CA PHE A 119 8.89 9.85 13.79
C PHE A 119 8.57 10.52 15.15
N PRO A 120 8.35 11.85 15.20
CA PRO A 120 8.22 12.56 16.47
C PRO A 120 6.85 12.36 17.13
N ILE A 121 6.86 11.69 18.28
CA ILE A 121 5.71 11.55 19.18
C ILE A 121 5.93 12.42 20.43
N PRO A 122 5.13 13.47 20.64
CA PRO A 122 5.19 14.26 21.86
C PRO A 122 4.92 13.40 23.09
N ARG A 123 5.67 13.61 24.18
CA ARG A 123 5.54 12.83 25.43
C ARG A 123 4.11 12.79 25.96
N HIS A 124 3.40 13.91 25.90
CA HIS A 124 2.02 14.01 26.39
C HIS A 124 1.00 13.20 25.55
N LEU A 125 1.37 12.73 24.35
CA LEU A 125 0.52 11.88 23.49
C LEU A 125 0.92 10.41 23.54
N ALA A 126 2.07 10.06 24.12
CA ALA A 126 2.68 8.73 23.99
C ALA A 126 1.75 7.58 24.42
N LEU A 127 1.09 7.71 25.59
CA LEU A 127 0.19 6.67 26.10
C LEU A 127 -1.04 6.48 25.20
N GLN A 128 -1.64 7.57 24.73
CA GLN A 128 -2.80 7.50 23.84
C GLN A 128 -2.41 6.97 22.45
N MET A 129 -1.23 7.31 21.95
CA MET A 129 -0.69 6.74 20.71
C MET A 129 -0.43 5.24 20.85
N LEU A 130 0.09 4.77 22.00
CA LEU A 130 0.28 3.36 22.26
C LEU A 130 -1.06 2.59 22.25
N MET A 131 -2.06 3.10 22.95
CA MET A 131 -3.41 2.48 22.94
C MET A 131 -4.02 2.45 21.53
N ALA A 132 -3.88 3.55 20.78
CA ALA A 132 -4.37 3.61 19.40
C ALA A 132 -3.61 2.63 18.48
N ALA A 133 -2.29 2.51 18.61
CA ALA A 133 -1.48 1.60 17.81
C ALA A 133 -1.83 0.13 18.08
N THR A 134 -1.99 -0.24 19.37
CA THR A 134 -2.46 -1.59 19.74
C THR A 134 -3.86 -1.87 19.20
N PHE A 135 -4.78 -0.91 19.29
CA PHE A 135 -6.13 -1.07 18.76
C PHE A 135 -6.17 -1.17 17.23
N LEU A 136 -5.34 -0.39 16.53
CA LEU A 136 -5.29 -0.34 15.07
C LEU A 136 -4.40 -1.41 14.43
N ASP A 137 -3.67 -2.18 15.24
CA ASP A 137 -2.72 -3.21 14.77
C ASP A 137 -1.74 -2.62 13.72
N CYS A 138 -0.99 -1.58 14.13
CA CYS A 138 -0.14 -0.79 13.23
C CYS A 138 1.21 -0.36 13.82
#